data_AF-A0A087DFG5-F1
#
_entry.id   AF-A0A087DFG5-F1
#
_cell.length_a   1.000
_cell.length_b   1.000
_cell.length_c   1.000
_cell.angle_alpha   90.00
_cell.angle_beta   90.00
_cell.angle_gamma   90.00
#
_symmetry.space_group_name_H-M   'P 1'
#
loop_
_entity.id
_entity.type
_entity.pdbx_description
1 polymer ?
#
loop_
_entity_poly.entity_id
_entity_poly.type
_entity_poly.pdbx_seq_one_letter_code
_entity_poly.pdbx_strand_id
1 'polypeptide(L)'
;MKIDIVSVFPEYFDVMGLSLMGKAQEKGLLTITAHNLRDWTHDVHHSVDDTPVGGGAGMVMKPAVWAECLDELLGLEPQEGTDAPHEAATETVTATHTITGKPVSDETPADTDIQTPVDTDIRRVSTCGTAGESGPKTVENAESSALEDSFTVSDETPACQSPQEHTPVLIFPNPSAPLFTQRDATELSHAEHLLFGCGRYEGYDARIPEYYRSQGIDVREYSIGDYVLNGGEVATSVMVEAITRLIPGFMGNADSIVEESYTGANALLEHRQYTKPAEWRGLKVPDVLLSGDHGKVDRYRRDEALTRTDEIRPDLIEQLDCKSLDKADRKTLMALGWEVSTPHPRKLR
;
A
#
# COMPACT_ATOMS: atom_id res chain seq x y z
N MET A 1 -3.30 -13.16 -9.50
CA MET A 1 -3.22 -11.69 -9.75
C MET A 1 -1.84 -11.34 -10.29
N LYS A 2 -1.76 -10.57 -11.37
CA LYS A 2 -0.52 -9.99 -11.91
C LYS A 2 -0.41 -8.54 -11.42
N ILE A 3 0.76 -8.14 -10.97
CA ILE A 3 1.06 -6.77 -10.55
C ILE A 3 2.32 -6.32 -11.28
N ASP A 4 2.17 -5.35 -12.17
CA ASP A 4 3.30 -4.66 -12.80
C ASP A 4 3.49 -3.31 -12.11
N ILE A 5 4.74 -2.94 -11.85
CA ILE A 5 5.09 -1.68 -11.19
C ILE A 5 6.16 -0.99 -12.01
N VAL A 6 5.85 0.20 -12.53
CA VAL A 6 6.79 1.03 -13.27
C VAL A 6 7.42 2.05 -12.33
N SER A 7 8.74 2.04 -12.24
CA SER A 7 9.51 2.93 -11.38
C SER A 7 10.88 3.21 -11.98
N VAL A 8 11.54 4.29 -11.57
CA VAL A 8 12.96 4.53 -11.87
C VAL A 8 13.91 3.90 -10.84
N PHE A 9 13.34 3.30 -9.78
CA PHE A 9 14.01 2.54 -8.73
C PHE A 9 13.30 1.20 -8.50
N PRO A 10 13.32 0.27 -9.47
CA PRO A 10 12.65 -1.03 -9.34
C PRO A 10 13.13 -1.84 -8.12
N GLU A 11 14.40 -1.70 -7.73
CA GLU A 11 15.01 -2.37 -6.57
C GLU A 11 14.34 -2.00 -5.24
N TYR A 12 13.57 -0.91 -5.19
CA TYR A 12 12.76 -0.56 -4.03
C TYR A 12 11.76 -1.68 -3.68
N PHE A 13 11.32 -2.45 -4.68
CA PHE A 13 10.34 -3.51 -4.52
C PHE A 13 10.95 -4.89 -4.24
N ASP A 14 12.27 -5.00 -4.10
CA ASP A 14 12.92 -6.27 -3.70
C ASP A 14 12.39 -6.78 -2.35
N VAL A 15 11.95 -5.86 -1.48
CA VAL A 15 11.30 -6.18 -0.19
C VAL A 15 10.02 -6.99 -0.34
N MET A 16 9.36 -6.96 -1.51
CA MET A 16 8.16 -7.75 -1.80
C MET A 16 8.47 -9.25 -1.94
N GLY A 17 9.75 -9.63 -2.04
CA GLY A 17 10.21 -11.01 -1.93
C GLY A 17 10.22 -11.56 -0.49
N LEU A 18 9.94 -10.73 0.52
CA LEU A 18 10.02 -11.14 1.93
C LEU A 18 8.67 -11.60 2.50
N SER A 19 8.73 -12.30 3.64
CA SER A 19 7.58 -12.60 4.50
C SER A 19 6.42 -13.30 3.76
N LEU A 20 5.16 -12.91 4.04
CA LEU A 20 3.96 -13.48 3.42
C LEU A 20 3.86 -13.17 1.93
N MET A 21 4.32 -11.99 1.49
CA MET A 21 4.31 -11.59 0.08
C MET A 21 5.20 -12.53 -0.75
N GLY A 22 6.43 -12.78 -0.31
CA GLY A 22 7.32 -13.75 -0.96
C GLY A 22 6.72 -15.15 -1.04
N LYS A 23 6.14 -15.64 0.06
CA LYS A 23 5.46 -16.95 0.07
C LYS A 23 4.25 -17.00 -0.87
N ALA A 24 3.51 -15.90 -1.02
CA ALA A 24 2.38 -15.83 -1.94
C ALA A 24 2.85 -15.94 -3.40
N GLN A 25 3.98 -15.31 -3.74
CA GLN A 25 4.61 -15.42 -5.06
C GLN A 25 5.14 -16.84 -5.32
N GLU A 26 5.85 -17.45 -4.36
CA GLU A 26 6.35 -18.84 -4.47
C GLU A 26 5.22 -19.86 -4.71
N LYS A 27 4.05 -19.60 -4.12
CA LYS A 27 2.84 -20.42 -4.30
C LYS A 27 2.07 -20.10 -5.59
N GLY A 28 2.49 -19.10 -6.36
CA GLY A 28 1.82 -18.66 -7.57
C GLY A 28 0.46 -17.98 -7.34
N LEU A 29 0.18 -17.48 -6.14
CA LEU A 29 -1.06 -16.73 -5.87
C LEU A 29 -1.07 -15.38 -6.59
N LEU A 30 0.10 -14.78 -6.69
CA LEU A 30 0.33 -13.51 -7.37
C LEU A 30 1.73 -13.46 -7.96
N THR A 31 1.95 -12.53 -8.88
CA THR A 31 3.27 -12.20 -9.42
C THR A 31 3.45 -10.71 -9.40
N ILE A 32 4.55 -10.23 -8.81
CA ILE A 32 4.93 -8.81 -8.82
C ILE A 32 6.14 -8.66 -9.73
N THR A 33 6.09 -7.72 -10.67
CA THR A 33 7.21 -7.39 -11.55
C THR A 33 7.42 -5.89 -11.53
N ALA A 34 8.62 -5.47 -11.10
CA ALA A 34 9.03 -4.08 -11.13
C ALA A 34 9.87 -3.83 -12.40
N HIS A 35 9.45 -2.84 -13.19
CA HIS A 35 10.06 -2.44 -14.45
C HIS A 35 10.78 -1.11 -14.28
N ASN A 36 12.00 -1.01 -14.82
CA ASN A 36 12.72 0.26 -14.82
C ASN A 36 12.22 1.13 -15.97
N LEU A 37 11.57 2.25 -15.68
CA LEU A 37 11.07 3.16 -16.73
C LEU A 37 12.19 3.64 -17.69
N ARG A 38 13.44 3.65 -17.20
CA ARG A 38 14.61 4.01 -18.01
C ARG A 38 14.86 3.06 -19.19
N ASP A 39 14.31 1.85 -19.16
CA ASP A 39 14.48 0.87 -20.24
C ASP A 39 13.74 1.30 -21.53
N TRP A 40 12.78 2.23 -21.43
CA TRP A 40 12.06 2.84 -22.56
C TRP A 40 12.60 4.22 -22.97
N THR A 41 13.86 4.51 -22.63
CA THR A 41 14.53 5.74 -23.06
C THR A 41 15.49 5.47 -24.20
N HIS A 42 15.55 6.40 -25.16
CA HIS A 42 16.36 6.25 -26.38
C HIS A 42 17.55 7.22 -26.43
N ASP A 43 17.67 8.12 -25.45
CA ASP A 43 18.80 9.04 -25.33
C ASP A 43 19.95 8.45 -24.51
N VAL A 44 21.16 8.95 -24.75
CA VAL A 44 22.39 8.46 -24.09
C VAL A 44 22.36 8.60 -22.57
N HIS A 45 21.56 9.53 -22.03
CA HIS A 45 21.49 9.81 -20.61
C HIS A 45 20.33 9.11 -19.91
N HIS A 46 19.54 8.31 -20.63
CA HIS A 46 18.36 7.63 -20.12
C HIS A 46 17.41 8.58 -19.37
N SER A 47 17.07 9.68 -20.04
CA SER A 47 16.36 10.83 -19.46
C SER A 47 14.85 10.60 -19.46
N VAL A 48 14.29 10.38 -18.27
CA VAL A 48 12.86 10.12 -18.04
C VAL A 48 12.05 11.38 -17.73
N ASP A 49 12.70 12.54 -17.60
CA ASP A 49 12.12 13.80 -17.15
C ASP A 49 12.65 15.00 -17.93
N ASP A 50 11.88 16.08 -17.91
CA ASP A 50 12.22 17.38 -18.51
C ASP A 50 11.68 18.54 -17.66
N THR A 51 12.10 19.76 -18.00
CA THR A 51 11.64 20.98 -17.33
C THR A 51 10.13 21.22 -17.53
N PRO A 52 9.41 21.71 -16.51
CA PRO A 52 7.98 21.98 -16.61
C PRO A 52 7.68 23.12 -17.61
N VAL A 53 6.68 22.91 -18.45
CA VAL A 53 6.14 23.97 -19.33
C VAL A 53 5.51 25.07 -18.47
N GLY A 54 5.81 26.33 -18.80
CA GLY A 54 5.40 27.50 -18.00
C GLY A 54 6.45 27.94 -16.97
N GLY A 55 7.57 27.20 -16.87
CA GLY A 55 8.64 27.48 -15.91
C GLY A 55 8.32 26.99 -14.50
N GLY A 56 9.27 27.15 -13.59
CA GLY A 56 9.21 26.60 -12.24
C GLY A 56 10.50 25.87 -11.87
N ALA A 57 10.64 25.52 -10.59
CA ALA A 57 11.68 24.60 -10.16
C ALA A 57 11.22 23.14 -10.36
N GLY A 58 12.17 22.21 -10.39
CA GLY A 58 11.87 20.78 -10.50
C GLY A 58 11.79 20.28 -11.94
N MET A 59 11.40 19.01 -12.07
CA MET A 59 11.33 18.26 -13.32
C MET A 59 10.01 17.49 -13.38
N VAL A 60 9.48 17.26 -14.57
CA VAL A 60 8.25 16.49 -14.81
C VAL A 60 8.59 15.30 -15.70
N MET A 61 8.07 14.12 -15.35
CA MET A 61 8.36 12.90 -16.12
C MET A 61 7.70 12.94 -17.51
N LYS A 62 8.46 12.56 -18.53
CA LYS A 62 8.10 12.71 -19.96
C LYS A 62 6.97 11.77 -20.36
N PRO A 63 5.93 12.26 -21.05
CA PRO A 63 4.82 11.42 -21.49
C PRO A 63 5.23 10.38 -22.53
N ALA A 64 6.17 10.67 -23.44
CA ALA A 64 6.60 9.71 -24.47
C ALA A 64 7.21 8.44 -23.86
N VAL A 65 8.09 8.59 -22.86
CA VAL A 65 8.72 7.45 -22.17
C VAL A 65 7.68 6.63 -21.40
N TRP A 66 6.75 7.31 -20.72
CA TRP A 66 5.62 6.65 -20.07
C TRP A 66 4.71 5.93 -21.06
N ALA A 67 4.43 6.53 -22.22
CA ALA A 67 3.54 5.97 -23.22
C ALA A 67 4.09 4.68 -23.81
N GLU A 68 5.36 4.67 -24.24
CA GLU A 68 6.00 3.45 -24.76
C GLU A 68 5.97 2.30 -23.74
N CYS A 69 6.27 2.60 -22.47
CA CYS A 69 6.25 1.62 -21.39
C CYS A 69 4.84 1.10 -21.09
N LEU A 70 3.87 2.01 -20.93
CA LEU A 70 2.51 1.63 -20.56
C LEU A 70 1.78 0.95 -21.72
N ASP A 71 1.99 1.38 -22.96
CA ASP A 71 1.41 0.72 -24.14
C ASP A 71 1.87 -0.74 -24.25
N GLU A 72 3.17 -0.99 -24.06
CA GLU A 72 3.73 -2.35 -24.05
C GLU A 72 3.12 -3.20 -22.92
N LEU A 73 3.09 -2.68 -21.68
CA LEU A 73 2.59 -3.43 -20.51
C LEU A 73 1.07 -3.65 -20.54
N LEU A 74 0.33 -2.77 -21.20
CA LEU A 74 -1.12 -2.87 -21.42
C LEU A 74 -1.48 -3.65 -22.69
N GLY A 75 -0.51 -3.98 -23.55
CA GLY A 75 -0.73 -4.67 -24.82
C GLY A 75 -1.47 -3.82 -25.86
N LEU A 76 -1.26 -2.50 -25.84
CA LEU A 76 -1.83 -1.56 -26.79
C LEU A 76 -0.91 -1.45 -28.02
N GLU A 77 -1.53 -1.31 -29.20
CA GLU A 77 -0.78 -1.11 -30.45
C GLU A 77 -0.09 0.26 -30.45
N PRO A 78 1.22 0.33 -30.72
CA PRO A 78 1.95 1.59 -30.79
C PRO A 78 1.30 2.55 -31.78
N GLN A 79 1.02 3.78 -31.35
CA GLN A 79 0.53 4.82 -32.26
C GLN A 79 1.71 5.35 -33.08
N GLU A 80 1.73 5.05 -34.39
CA GLU A 80 2.73 5.63 -35.29
C GLU A 80 2.52 7.16 -35.44
N GLY A 81 3.44 7.95 -34.87
CA GLY A 81 3.82 9.26 -35.43
C GLY A 81 3.09 10.52 -34.98
N THR A 82 3.11 10.86 -33.69
CA THR A 82 2.80 12.25 -33.24
C THR A 82 3.82 12.89 -32.29
N ASP A 83 4.72 12.11 -31.69
CA ASP A 83 5.72 12.61 -30.74
C ASP A 83 7.02 13.00 -31.44
N ALA A 84 6.94 13.94 -32.38
CA ALA A 84 8.14 14.57 -32.89
C ALA A 84 8.73 15.49 -31.81
N PRO A 85 10.04 15.41 -31.48
CA PRO A 85 10.66 16.40 -30.63
C PRO A 85 10.65 17.73 -31.36
N HIS A 86 9.82 18.67 -30.91
CA HIS A 86 9.94 20.06 -31.32
C HIS A 86 11.20 20.60 -30.65
N GLU A 87 12.33 20.54 -31.36
CA GLU A 87 13.57 21.21 -30.91
C GLU A 87 13.23 22.64 -30.49
N ALA A 88 13.48 22.95 -29.21
CA ALA A 88 13.33 24.28 -28.68
C ALA A 88 14.32 25.19 -29.41
N ALA A 89 13.80 26.05 -30.29
CA ALA A 89 14.59 27.11 -30.90
C ALA A 89 15.10 28.05 -29.80
N THR A 90 16.40 28.00 -29.55
CA THR A 90 17.10 28.92 -28.66
C THR A 90 17.10 30.33 -29.27
N GLU A 91 16.08 31.13 -28.99
CA GLU A 91 16.13 32.57 -29.24
C GLU A 91 16.86 33.28 -28.11
N THR A 92 18.15 33.51 -28.33
CA THR A 92 18.98 34.43 -27.54
C THR A 92 18.41 35.85 -27.62
N VAL A 93 17.74 36.30 -26.56
CA VAL A 93 17.41 37.72 -26.37
C VAL A 93 18.55 38.39 -25.61
N THR A 94 19.39 39.12 -26.34
CA THR A 94 20.42 40.01 -25.78
C THR A 94 19.74 41.23 -25.15
N ALA A 95 19.69 41.30 -23.82
CA ALA A 95 19.34 42.53 -23.09
C ALA A 95 20.61 43.15 -22.51
N THR A 96 21.09 44.20 -23.19
CA THR A 96 22.18 45.06 -22.72
C THR A 96 21.62 46.06 -21.71
N HIS A 97 22.06 46.01 -20.45
CA HIS A 97 22.03 47.19 -19.59
C HIS A 97 23.27 47.26 -18.69
N THR A 98 24.16 48.17 -19.05
CA THR A 98 25.29 48.65 -18.24
C THR A 98 24.79 49.71 -17.27
N ILE A 99 24.97 49.54 -15.96
CA ILE A 99 25.20 50.66 -15.03
C ILE A 99 26.33 50.30 -14.05
N THR A 100 27.31 51.19 -14.05
CA THR A 100 28.56 51.25 -13.30
C THR A 100 28.39 51.75 -11.86
N GLY A 101 29.18 51.23 -10.90
CA GLY A 101 29.59 51.98 -9.70
C GLY A 101 29.67 51.19 -8.38
N LYS A 102 30.89 50.98 -7.88
CA LYS A 102 31.30 50.57 -6.50
C LYS A 102 32.06 51.78 -5.87
N PRO A 103 32.56 51.86 -4.60
CA PRO A 103 32.64 50.83 -3.54
C PRO A 103 32.65 51.30 -2.02
N VAL A 104 32.88 50.30 -1.13
CA VAL A 104 33.55 50.28 0.23
C VAL A 104 32.76 50.60 1.52
N SER A 105 32.69 49.61 2.44
CA SER A 105 33.39 49.51 3.76
C SER A 105 32.82 48.31 4.56
N ASP A 106 33.58 47.24 4.79
CA ASP A 106 34.40 46.93 5.98
C ASP A 106 33.60 46.70 7.28
N GLU A 107 33.58 45.45 7.76
CA GLU A 107 34.08 45.02 9.09
C GLU A 107 33.71 43.55 9.39
N THR A 108 34.70 42.79 9.88
CA THR A 108 34.57 41.47 10.53
C THR A 108 34.83 41.68 12.03
N PRO A 109 34.38 40.80 12.95
CA PRO A 109 35.30 39.71 13.34
C PRO A 109 34.66 38.36 13.76
N ALA A 110 35.44 37.31 13.48
CA ALA A 110 35.84 36.17 14.33
C ALA A 110 34.85 35.10 14.87
N ASP A 111 35.23 33.86 14.52
CA ASP A 111 35.34 32.63 15.33
C ASP A 111 34.12 32.00 16.02
N THR A 112 33.76 30.78 15.59
CA THR A 112 34.20 29.56 16.31
C THR A 112 33.95 28.28 15.52
N ASP A 113 35.03 27.52 15.31
CA ASP A 113 35.05 26.12 14.88
C ASP A 113 34.40 25.20 15.94
N ILE A 114 33.51 24.30 15.51
CA ILE A 114 33.23 23.06 16.23
C ILE A 114 33.29 21.91 15.23
N GLN A 115 34.43 21.22 15.25
CA GLN A 115 34.65 19.94 14.64
C GLN A 115 34.52 18.89 15.74
N THR A 116 33.63 17.90 15.57
CA THR A 116 33.59 16.70 16.41
C THR A 116 33.78 15.47 15.53
N PRO A 117 34.72 14.55 15.87
CA PRO A 117 34.84 13.26 15.21
C PRO A 117 33.96 12.23 15.92
N VAL A 118 33.26 11.39 15.16
CA VAL A 118 32.61 10.18 15.68
C VAL A 118 33.50 8.99 15.34
N ASP A 119 34.20 8.49 16.36
CA ASP A 119 34.93 7.23 16.36
C ASP A 119 33.96 6.07 16.14
N THR A 120 34.24 5.24 15.13
CA THR A 120 33.49 4.01 14.85
C THR A 120 34.33 2.82 15.28
N ASP A 121 34.20 2.40 16.54
CA ASP A 121 34.91 1.24 17.08
C ASP A 121 33.95 0.02 17.13
N ILE A 122 33.81 -0.67 16.00
CA ILE A 122 33.08 -1.95 15.90
C ILE A 122 34.01 -3.06 16.40
N ARG A 123 33.86 -3.42 17.67
CA ARG A 123 34.48 -4.63 18.22
C ARG A 123 33.72 -5.88 17.76
N ARG A 124 34.41 -6.69 16.95
CA ARG A 124 34.18 -8.12 16.75
C ARG A 124 34.03 -8.83 18.09
N VAL A 125 32.92 -9.56 18.28
CA VAL A 125 32.82 -10.59 19.32
C VAL A 125 32.80 -11.96 18.64
N SER A 126 33.84 -12.73 18.95
CA SER A 126 34.05 -14.11 18.56
C SER A 126 33.03 -15.06 19.20
N THR A 127 32.60 -16.03 18.40
CA THR A 127 31.92 -17.26 18.82
C THR A 127 32.91 -18.28 19.37
N CYS A 128 32.58 -18.94 20.49
CA CYS A 128 32.87 -20.36 20.75
C CYS A 128 32.10 -20.83 22.00
N GLY A 129 31.46 -21.99 21.94
CA GLY A 129 30.79 -22.61 23.09
C GLY A 129 29.94 -23.83 22.72
N THR A 130 30.59 -24.98 22.70
CA THR A 130 30.14 -26.35 22.41
C THR A 130 29.11 -26.95 23.38
N ALA A 131 28.19 -27.78 22.87
CA ALA A 131 27.67 -29.05 23.41
C ALA A 131 26.69 -29.59 22.34
N GLY A 132 26.67 -30.83 21.87
CA GLY A 132 26.88 -32.13 22.51
C GLY A 132 26.02 -33.12 21.70
N GLU A 133 26.64 -34.17 21.18
CA GLU A 133 26.01 -35.19 20.34
C GLU A 133 24.99 -36.04 21.12
N SER A 134 23.89 -36.43 20.47
CA SER A 134 23.34 -37.79 20.60
C SER A 134 22.40 -38.09 19.43
N GLY A 135 22.64 -39.24 18.79
CA GLY A 135 21.93 -39.76 17.62
C GLY A 135 20.54 -40.35 17.91
N PRO A 136 19.93 -40.97 16.89
CA PRO A 136 18.48 -41.03 16.72
C PRO A 136 17.83 -42.23 17.44
N LYS A 137 16.53 -42.13 17.71
CA LYS A 137 15.68 -43.28 17.97
C LYS A 137 14.61 -43.40 16.89
N THR A 138 14.74 -44.48 16.14
CA THR A 138 13.72 -45.16 15.36
C THR A 138 12.57 -45.63 16.27
N VAL A 139 11.33 -45.49 15.79
CA VAL A 139 10.24 -46.42 16.10
C VAL A 139 9.42 -46.60 14.83
N GLU A 140 9.30 -47.85 14.39
CA GLU A 140 8.50 -48.32 13.27
C GLU A 140 7.00 -48.38 13.58
N ASN A 141 6.21 -48.18 12.51
CA ASN A 141 4.95 -48.82 12.11
C ASN A 141 3.76 -48.96 13.08
N ALA A 142 2.62 -48.44 12.62
CA ALA A 142 1.36 -49.18 12.61
C ALA A 142 0.46 -48.72 11.45
N GLU A 143 0.10 -49.66 10.59
CA GLU A 143 -0.89 -49.58 9.52
C GLU A 143 -2.33 -49.45 10.06
N SER A 144 -3.20 -48.75 9.33
CA SER A 144 -4.61 -49.16 9.07
C SER A 144 -5.20 -48.17 8.06
N SER A 145 -5.36 -48.59 6.81
CA SER A 145 -6.53 -49.25 6.22
C SER A 145 -7.39 -48.23 5.46
N ALA A 146 -7.23 -48.29 4.14
CA ALA A 146 -8.07 -47.66 3.16
C ALA A 146 -9.52 -48.16 3.26
N LEU A 147 -10.47 -47.24 3.13
CA LEU A 147 -11.83 -47.52 2.68
C LEU A 147 -12.10 -46.55 1.53
N GLU A 148 -12.13 -47.14 0.34
CA GLU A 148 -12.64 -46.55 -0.89
C GLU A 148 -14.15 -46.35 -0.72
N ASP A 149 -14.64 -45.15 -0.99
CA ASP A 149 -16.06 -44.94 -1.26
C ASP A 149 -16.19 -44.17 -2.58
N SER A 150 -16.60 -44.93 -3.59
CA SER A 150 -16.84 -44.48 -4.95
C SER A 150 -18.16 -43.71 -4.99
N PHE A 151 -18.10 -42.38 -5.07
CA PHE A 151 -19.27 -41.56 -5.36
C PHE A 151 -19.17 -41.02 -6.79
N THR A 152 -20.08 -41.50 -7.65
CA THR A 152 -20.23 -41.04 -9.03
C THR A 152 -21.01 -39.73 -9.02
N VAL A 153 -20.34 -38.63 -9.37
CA VAL A 153 -21.01 -37.35 -9.64
C VAL A 153 -21.18 -37.24 -11.15
N SER A 154 -22.43 -37.11 -11.56
CA SER A 154 -22.87 -36.87 -12.93
C SER A 154 -22.28 -35.57 -13.49
N ASP A 155 -21.71 -35.71 -14.68
CA ASP A 155 -21.20 -34.68 -15.58
C ASP A 155 -22.33 -33.73 -16.01
N GLU A 156 -22.37 -32.55 -15.41
CA GLU A 156 -23.01 -31.37 -15.99
C GLU A 156 -21.93 -30.30 -16.14
N THR A 157 -21.32 -30.25 -17.33
CA THR A 157 -20.39 -29.20 -17.72
C THR A 157 -21.14 -27.86 -17.79
N PRO A 158 -20.79 -26.83 -16.99
CA PRO A 158 -21.35 -25.50 -17.19
C PRO A 158 -20.83 -24.96 -18.52
N ALA A 159 -21.74 -24.49 -19.37
CA ALA A 159 -21.42 -23.90 -20.66
C ALA A 159 -20.30 -22.85 -20.53
N CYS A 160 -19.28 -22.95 -21.40
CA CYS A 160 -18.23 -21.95 -21.55
C CYS A 160 -18.85 -20.55 -21.67
N GLN A 161 -18.77 -19.78 -20.59
CA GLN A 161 -18.86 -18.34 -20.68
C GLN A 161 -17.62 -17.88 -21.43
N SER A 162 -17.82 -17.06 -22.47
CA SER A 162 -16.72 -16.37 -23.15
C SER A 162 -15.83 -15.66 -22.13
N PRO A 163 -14.49 -15.65 -22.27
CA PRO A 163 -13.63 -14.90 -21.36
C PRO A 163 -14.13 -13.45 -21.33
N GLN A 164 -14.50 -12.93 -20.16
CA GLN A 164 -14.56 -11.50 -20.01
C GLN A 164 -13.14 -11.00 -20.29
N GLU A 165 -12.96 -10.08 -21.23
CA GLU A 165 -11.65 -9.45 -21.42
C GLU A 165 -11.34 -8.68 -20.13
N HIS A 166 -10.49 -9.26 -19.29
CA HIS A 166 -10.13 -8.69 -18.00
C HIS A 166 -9.18 -7.51 -18.25
N THR A 167 -9.75 -6.30 -18.27
CA THR A 167 -8.99 -5.07 -18.48
C THR A 167 -8.10 -4.78 -17.26
N PRO A 168 -6.81 -4.45 -17.44
CA PRO A 168 -5.95 -4.03 -16.33
C PRO A 168 -6.44 -2.74 -15.67
N VAL A 169 -6.19 -2.60 -14.37
CA VAL A 169 -6.39 -1.32 -13.65
C VAL A 169 -5.04 -0.60 -13.55
N LEU A 170 -4.95 0.59 -14.14
CA LEU A 170 -3.78 1.45 -14.09
C LEU A 170 -3.89 2.43 -12.91
N ILE A 171 -2.93 2.39 -11.99
CA ILE A 171 -2.98 3.15 -10.74
C ILE A 171 -1.77 4.06 -10.62
N PHE A 172 -2.01 5.35 -10.36
CA PHE A 172 -0.95 6.31 -10.05
C PHE A 172 -1.08 6.83 -8.60
N PRO A 173 -0.03 6.73 -7.77
CA PRO A 173 0.03 7.46 -6.52
C PRO A 173 0.11 8.97 -6.77
N ASN A 174 -0.83 9.72 -6.21
CA ASN A 174 -0.94 11.17 -6.38
C ASN A 174 -1.51 11.80 -5.09
N PRO A 175 -0.76 12.66 -4.37
CA PRO A 175 -1.24 13.26 -3.13
C PRO A 175 -2.45 14.19 -3.31
N SER A 176 -2.73 14.64 -4.54
CA SER A 176 -3.90 15.46 -4.86
C SER A 176 -5.16 14.65 -5.17
N ALA A 177 -5.06 13.32 -5.21
CA ALA A 177 -6.15 12.42 -5.52
C ALA A 177 -6.93 11.98 -4.26
N PRO A 178 -8.12 11.37 -4.40
CA PRO A 178 -8.86 10.82 -3.26
C PRO A 178 -8.02 9.85 -2.42
N LEU A 179 -8.28 9.81 -1.13
CA LEU A 179 -7.59 8.90 -0.21
C LEU A 179 -7.90 7.44 -0.56
N PHE A 180 -6.87 6.61 -0.59
CA PHE A 180 -6.97 5.16 -0.67
C PHE A 180 -7.59 4.60 0.62
N THR A 181 -8.64 3.80 0.48
CA THR A 181 -9.36 3.23 1.63
C THR A 181 -9.35 1.71 1.64
N GLN A 182 -9.75 1.11 2.77
CA GLN A 182 -9.92 -0.35 2.87
C GLN A 182 -10.96 -0.88 1.87
N ARG A 183 -11.94 -0.05 1.47
CA ARG A 183 -12.91 -0.38 0.43
C ARG A 183 -12.23 -0.50 -0.93
N ASP A 184 -11.36 0.44 -1.29
CA ASP A 184 -10.58 0.40 -2.53
C ASP A 184 -9.67 -0.84 -2.55
N ALA A 185 -9.00 -1.13 -1.43
CA ALA A 185 -8.17 -2.32 -1.29
C ALA A 185 -8.96 -3.61 -1.54
N THR A 186 -10.16 -3.70 -0.96
CA THR A 186 -11.06 -4.85 -1.14
C THR A 186 -11.51 -4.98 -2.59
N GLU A 187 -11.91 -3.89 -3.21
CA GLU A 187 -12.32 -3.88 -4.63
C GLU A 187 -11.18 -4.33 -5.54
N LEU A 188 -10.00 -3.73 -5.40
CA LEU A 188 -8.83 -4.02 -6.22
C LEU A 188 -8.27 -5.43 -5.96
N SER A 189 -8.59 -6.06 -4.82
CA SER A 189 -8.16 -7.44 -4.53
C SER A 189 -8.78 -8.47 -5.48
N HIS A 190 -9.87 -8.10 -6.16
CA HIS A 190 -10.55 -8.90 -7.17
C HIS A 190 -10.02 -8.67 -8.59
N ALA A 191 -9.14 -7.69 -8.80
CA ALA A 191 -8.56 -7.45 -10.12
C ALA A 191 -7.58 -8.57 -10.50
N GLU A 192 -7.59 -8.96 -11.78
CA GLU A 192 -6.65 -9.94 -12.28
C GLU A 192 -5.28 -9.33 -12.55
N HIS A 193 -5.24 -8.07 -13.01
CA HIS A 193 -4.04 -7.34 -13.36
C HIS A 193 -4.09 -5.89 -12.85
N LEU A 194 -3.11 -5.54 -12.03
CA LEU A 194 -2.85 -4.17 -11.56
C LEU A 194 -1.54 -3.66 -12.17
N LEU A 195 -1.54 -2.44 -12.69
CA LEU A 195 -0.36 -1.75 -13.19
C LEU A 195 -0.17 -0.45 -12.41
N PHE A 196 0.96 -0.28 -11.75
CA PHE A 196 1.26 0.92 -10.96
C PHE A 196 2.28 1.82 -11.66
N GLY A 197 1.99 3.10 -11.80
CA GLY A 197 2.93 4.11 -12.30
C GLY A 197 3.49 4.96 -11.16
N CYS A 198 4.73 4.73 -10.75
CA CYS A 198 5.37 5.49 -9.66
C CYS A 198 5.95 6.81 -10.19
N GLY A 199 5.28 7.93 -9.87
CA GLY A 199 5.80 9.27 -10.15
C GLY A 199 7.01 9.64 -9.28
N ARG A 200 7.87 10.51 -9.81
CA ARG A 200 9.02 11.16 -9.15
C ARG A 200 9.07 12.64 -9.51
N TYR A 201 9.96 13.37 -8.85
CA TYR A 201 10.14 14.81 -9.06
C TYR A 201 8.84 15.58 -8.76
N GLU A 202 8.37 16.45 -9.66
CA GLU A 202 7.07 17.12 -9.55
C GLU A 202 5.90 16.22 -9.98
N GLY A 203 6.19 15.00 -10.44
CA GLY A 203 5.22 14.00 -10.88
C GLY A 203 5.36 13.64 -12.36
N TYR A 204 4.30 13.04 -12.89
CA TYR A 204 4.16 12.69 -14.30
C TYR A 204 3.34 13.76 -15.04
N ASP A 205 3.53 13.83 -16.36
CA ASP A 205 2.74 14.72 -17.21
C ASP A 205 1.22 14.42 -17.05
N ALA A 206 0.44 15.47 -16.75
CA ALA A 206 -0.99 15.34 -16.46
C ALA A 206 -1.81 14.72 -17.60
N ARG A 207 -1.30 14.77 -18.84
CA ARG A 207 -1.95 14.16 -20.01
C ARG A 207 -1.93 12.63 -19.97
N ILE A 208 -1.01 12.00 -19.22
CA ILE A 208 -0.85 10.54 -19.21
C ILE A 208 -2.13 9.86 -18.70
N PRO A 209 -2.64 10.13 -17.47
CA PRO A 209 -3.91 9.53 -17.05
C PRO A 209 -5.09 9.88 -17.95
N GLU A 210 -5.17 11.12 -18.44
CA GLU A 210 -6.25 11.56 -19.34
C GLU A 210 -6.29 10.74 -20.62
N TYR A 211 -5.12 10.50 -21.23
CA TYR A 211 -4.99 9.70 -22.43
C TYR A 211 -5.45 8.26 -22.21
N TYR A 212 -4.94 7.56 -21.20
CA TYR A 212 -5.31 6.17 -20.95
C TYR A 212 -6.79 5.99 -20.58
N ARG A 213 -7.39 6.96 -19.86
CA ARG A 213 -8.85 6.98 -19.66
C ARG A 213 -9.60 7.10 -20.98
N SER A 214 -9.12 7.93 -21.92
CA SER A 214 -9.74 8.07 -23.24
C SER A 214 -9.63 6.81 -24.11
N GLN A 215 -8.64 5.96 -23.86
CA GLN A 215 -8.50 4.64 -24.47
C GLN A 215 -9.38 3.55 -23.80
N GLY A 216 -10.16 3.90 -22.78
CA GLY A 216 -11.05 2.97 -22.07
C GLY A 216 -10.36 2.15 -20.99
N ILE A 217 -9.12 2.48 -20.61
CA ILE A 217 -8.43 1.85 -19.48
C ILE A 217 -9.01 2.38 -18.16
N ASP A 218 -9.19 1.51 -17.17
CA ASP A 218 -9.55 1.91 -15.80
C ASP A 218 -8.33 2.56 -15.14
N VAL A 219 -8.25 3.90 -15.22
CA VAL A 219 -7.16 4.68 -14.62
C VAL A 219 -7.61 5.34 -13.33
N ARG A 220 -6.95 4.96 -12.23
CA ARG A 220 -7.21 5.45 -10.88
C ARG A 220 -6.02 6.22 -10.35
N GLU A 221 -6.31 7.23 -9.56
CA GLU A 221 -5.30 8.00 -8.85
C GLU A 221 -5.66 7.96 -7.36
N TYR A 222 -4.67 7.72 -6.51
CA TYR A 222 -4.89 7.59 -5.07
C TYR A 222 -3.83 8.34 -4.26
N SER A 223 -4.27 9.02 -3.21
CA SER A 223 -3.42 9.52 -2.14
C SER A 223 -3.39 8.51 -0.98
N ILE A 224 -2.25 8.31 -0.33
CA ILE A 224 -2.16 7.51 0.91
C ILE A 224 -2.21 8.38 2.19
N GLY A 225 -2.46 9.68 2.03
CA GLY A 225 -2.63 10.62 3.13
C GLY A 225 -2.24 12.05 2.78
N ASP A 226 -2.59 12.98 3.67
CA ASP A 226 -2.39 14.42 3.48
C ASP A 226 -0.94 14.83 3.83
N TYR A 227 0.02 14.29 3.09
CA TYR A 227 1.45 14.57 3.21
C TYR A 227 2.15 14.31 1.86
N VAL A 228 3.38 14.82 1.71
CA VAL A 228 4.16 14.72 0.48
C VAL A 228 5.35 13.77 0.70
N LEU A 229 5.62 12.94 -0.30
CA LEU A 229 6.72 11.98 -0.33
C LEU A 229 7.63 12.28 -1.54
N ASN A 230 8.85 11.74 -1.52
CA ASN A 230 9.81 11.93 -2.62
C ASN A 230 9.46 11.15 -3.90
N GLY A 231 8.45 10.27 -3.85
CA GLY A 231 8.10 9.37 -4.95
C GLY A 231 6.95 8.45 -4.62
N GLY A 232 6.36 7.86 -5.65
CA GLY A 232 5.21 6.97 -5.55
C GLY A 232 5.52 5.58 -5.00
N GLU A 233 6.78 5.16 -4.90
CA GLU A 233 7.15 3.75 -4.63
C GLU A 233 6.67 3.26 -3.26
N VAL A 234 6.78 4.10 -2.23
CA VAL A 234 6.28 3.77 -0.90
C VAL A 234 4.75 3.70 -0.89
N ALA A 235 4.07 4.58 -1.63
CA ALA A 235 2.61 4.58 -1.73
C ALA A 235 2.09 3.36 -2.49
N THR A 236 2.75 2.99 -3.59
CA THR A 236 2.52 1.73 -4.29
C THR A 236 2.74 0.54 -3.36
N SER A 237 3.82 0.54 -2.57
CA SER A 237 4.09 -0.55 -1.63
C SER A 237 2.97 -0.73 -0.60
N VAL A 238 2.47 0.38 -0.04
CA VAL A 238 1.33 0.40 0.90
C VAL A 238 0.07 -0.15 0.24
N MET A 239 -0.27 0.31 -0.96
CA MET A 239 -1.45 -0.16 -1.69
C MET A 239 -1.35 -1.64 -2.03
N VAL A 240 -0.21 -2.08 -2.58
CA VAL A 240 0.03 -3.50 -2.93
C VAL A 240 -0.09 -4.39 -1.69
N GLU A 241 0.47 -4.00 -0.55
CA GLU A 241 0.31 -4.78 0.69
C GLU A 241 -1.16 -4.88 1.12
N ALA A 242 -1.88 -3.75 1.14
CA ALA A 242 -3.27 -3.70 1.56
C ALA A 242 -4.22 -4.48 0.63
N ILE A 243 -3.94 -4.50 -0.67
CA ILE A 243 -4.71 -5.23 -1.69
C ILE A 243 -4.43 -6.72 -1.61
N THR A 244 -3.15 -7.11 -1.69
CA THR A 244 -2.76 -8.52 -1.85
C THR A 244 -3.09 -9.39 -0.65
N ARG A 245 -3.08 -8.81 0.56
CA ARG A 245 -3.46 -9.52 1.78
C ARG A 245 -4.92 -10.01 1.79
N LEU A 246 -5.77 -9.43 0.95
CA LEU A 246 -7.18 -9.78 0.82
C LEU A 246 -7.42 -10.89 -0.23
N ILE A 247 -6.39 -11.28 -0.98
CA ILE A 247 -6.49 -12.34 -1.99
C ILE A 247 -6.73 -13.69 -1.29
N PRO A 248 -7.68 -14.52 -1.78
CA PRO A 248 -7.90 -15.87 -1.26
C PRO A 248 -6.61 -16.70 -1.22
N GLY A 249 -6.30 -17.27 -0.06
CA GLY A 249 -5.10 -18.08 0.16
C GLY A 249 -3.85 -17.30 0.55
N PHE A 250 -3.87 -15.96 0.56
CA PHE A 250 -2.76 -15.14 1.05
C PHE A 250 -2.62 -15.25 2.57
N MET A 251 -3.70 -14.93 3.30
CA MET A 251 -3.77 -15.05 4.75
C MET A 251 -4.06 -16.50 5.16
N GLY A 252 -3.35 -16.98 6.18
CA GLY A 252 -3.51 -18.36 6.65
C GLY A 252 -4.85 -18.63 7.36
N ASN A 253 -5.40 -17.62 8.06
CA ASN A 253 -6.72 -17.69 8.68
C ASN A 253 -7.60 -16.57 8.11
N ALA A 254 -8.70 -16.95 7.44
CA ALA A 254 -9.63 -15.99 6.84
C ALA A 254 -10.35 -15.14 7.89
N ASP A 255 -10.60 -15.68 9.08
CA ASP A 255 -11.26 -14.96 10.18
C ASP A 255 -10.44 -13.75 10.65
N SER A 256 -9.11 -13.77 10.45
CA SER A 256 -8.25 -12.64 10.79
C SER A 256 -8.55 -11.40 9.95
N ILE A 257 -9.02 -11.54 8.70
CA ILE A 257 -9.36 -10.39 7.84
C ILE A 257 -10.69 -9.76 8.31
N VAL A 258 -11.63 -10.59 8.77
CA VAL A 258 -12.99 -10.17 9.11
C VAL A 258 -13.03 -9.27 10.36
N GLU A 259 -12.17 -9.56 11.34
CA GLU A 259 -12.16 -8.88 12.65
C GLU A 259 -11.25 -7.64 12.71
N GLU A 260 -10.58 -7.29 11.61
CA GLU A 260 -9.63 -6.16 11.55
C GLU A 260 -10.32 -4.80 11.48
N SER A 261 -9.53 -3.77 11.78
CA SER A 261 -9.97 -2.38 11.66
C SER A 261 -10.46 -2.09 10.25
N TYR A 262 -11.53 -1.30 10.13
CA TYR A 262 -12.11 -0.85 8.86
C TYR A 262 -12.80 -1.94 8.01
N THR A 263 -12.96 -3.16 8.53
CA THR A 263 -13.66 -4.24 7.81
C THR A 263 -15.18 -4.19 8.02
N GLY A 264 -15.92 -4.54 6.97
CA GLY A 264 -17.38 -4.70 7.00
C GLY A 264 -18.19 -3.39 6.88
N ALA A 265 -19.52 -3.53 6.79
CA ALA A 265 -20.44 -2.40 6.59
C ALA A 265 -20.51 -1.43 7.79
N ASN A 266 -20.04 -1.85 8.96
CA ASN A 266 -19.98 -1.06 10.20
C ASN A 266 -18.56 -1.03 10.74
N ALA A 267 -17.66 -0.55 9.90
CA ALA A 267 -16.24 -0.42 10.16
C ALA A 267 -15.98 0.28 11.51
N LEU A 268 -15.27 -0.41 12.40
CA LEU A 268 -14.74 0.12 13.65
C LEU A 268 -13.22 -0.07 13.68
N LEU A 269 -12.57 0.53 14.67
CA LEU A 269 -11.21 0.15 15.04
C LEU A 269 -11.22 -1.16 15.82
N GLU A 270 -10.20 -1.98 15.62
CA GLU A 270 -10.03 -3.25 16.32
C GLU A 270 -9.82 -3.03 17.83
N HIS A 271 -10.32 -3.98 18.62
CA HIS A 271 -10.09 -4.07 20.06
C HIS A 271 -8.59 -4.24 20.39
N ARG A 272 -8.18 -4.08 21.65
CA ARG A 272 -6.77 -4.30 22.02
C ARG A 272 -6.46 -5.79 22.02
N GLN A 273 -5.25 -6.10 21.58
CA GLN A 273 -4.72 -7.45 21.62
C GLN A 273 -3.83 -7.63 22.86
N TYR A 274 -3.95 -8.80 23.48
CA TYR A 274 -3.19 -9.19 24.66
C TYR A 274 -2.58 -10.58 24.42
N THR A 275 -1.39 -10.79 24.94
CA THR A 275 -0.72 -12.10 24.90
C THR A 275 -0.04 -12.40 26.23
N LYS A 276 0.54 -13.58 26.36
CA LYS A 276 1.27 -13.99 27.57
C LYS A 276 2.49 -13.07 27.78
N PRO A 277 2.87 -12.80 29.05
CA PRO A 277 2.27 -13.28 30.30
C PRO A 277 0.99 -12.52 30.72
N ALA A 278 0.18 -13.12 31.60
CA ALA A 278 -1.08 -12.54 32.07
C ALA A 278 -0.91 -11.24 32.88
N GLU A 279 0.27 -11.01 33.44
CA GLU A 279 0.65 -9.76 34.09
C GLU A 279 2.07 -9.37 33.67
N TRP A 280 2.25 -8.12 33.26
CA TRP A 280 3.55 -7.57 32.89
C TRP A 280 3.72 -6.18 33.50
N ARG A 281 4.77 -6.00 34.32
CA ARG A 281 5.07 -4.73 35.01
C ARG A 281 3.89 -4.17 35.83
N GLY A 282 3.09 -5.04 36.45
CA GLY A 282 1.90 -4.66 37.21
C GLY A 282 0.65 -4.37 36.36
N LEU A 283 0.75 -4.48 35.03
CA LEU A 283 -0.39 -4.35 34.12
C LEU A 283 -0.95 -5.75 33.82
N LYS A 284 -2.21 -5.96 34.19
CA LYS A 284 -2.92 -7.24 33.99
C LYS A 284 -3.67 -7.25 32.67
N VAL A 285 -3.71 -8.41 32.04
CA VAL A 285 -4.70 -8.73 31.01
C VAL A 285 -6.10 -8.68 31.64
N PRO A 286 -7.11 -8.08 30.99
CA PRO A 286 -8.48 -8.09 31.49
C PRO A 286 -8.98 -9.49 31.86
N ASP A 287 -9.51 -9.66 33.08
CA ASP A 287 -9.92 -10.97 33.60
C ASP A 287 -10.94 -11.69 32.69
N VAL A 288 -11.79 -10.94 31.98
CA VAL A 288 -12.76 -11.48 31.02
C VAL A 288 -12.07 -12.26 29.89
N LEU A 289 -10.90 -11.81 29.41
CA LEU A 289 -10.14 -12.48 28.36
C LEU A 289 -9.48 -13.78 28.84
N LEU A 290 -9.38 -13.97 30.16
CA LEU A 290 -8.85 -15.19 30.79
C LEU A 290 -9.96 -16.14 31.27
N SER A 291 -11.23 -15.75 31.12
CA SER A 291 -12.38 -16.47 31.70
C SER A 291 -12.78 -17.75 30.96
N GLY A 292 -12.37 -17.90 29.70
CA GLY A 292 -12.80 -19.00 28.81
C GLY A 292 -14.25 -18.86 28.30
N ASP A 293 -14.96 -17.80 28.67
CA ASP A 293 -16.33 -17.54 28.22
C ASP A 293 -16.32 -16.74 26.90
N HIS A 294 -16.40 -17.46 25.78
CA HIS A 294 -16.35 -16.87 24.43
C HIS A 294 -17.37 -15.75 24.22
N GLY A 295 -18.61 -15.92 24.69
CA GLY A 295 -19.65 -14.89 24.53
C GLY A 295 -19.34 -13.61 25.30
N LYS A 296 -18.76 -13.71 26.51
CA LYS A 296 -18.30 -12.52 27.25
C LYS A 296 -17.07 -11.89 26.61
N VAL A 297 -16.16 -12.69 26.06
CA VAL A 297 -14.97 -12.21 25.36
C VAL A 297 -15.37 -11.42 24.11
N ASP A 298 -16.27 -11.95 23.29
CA ASP A 298 -16.71 -11.31 22.05
C ASP A 298 -17.46 -10.00 22.35
N ARG A 299 -18.32 -10.01 23.37
CA ARG A 299 -18.98 -8.77 23.84
C ARG A 299 -17.97 -7.74 24.33
N TYR A 300 -17.00 -8.15 25.13
CA TYR A 300 -15.95 -7.26 25.63
C TYR A 300 -15.15 -6.63 24.48
N ARG A 301 -14.73 -7.44 23.51
CA ARG A 301 -14.03 -6.98 22.30
C ARG A 301 -14.86 -5.96 21.52
N ARG A 302 -16.16 -6.23 21.32
CA ARG A 302 -17.08 -5.31 20.64
C ARG A 302 -17.23 -3.98 21.39
N ASP A 303 -17.40 -4.01 22.71
CA ASP A 303 -17.48 -2.81 23.55
C ASP A 303 -16.17 -2.01 23.52
N GLU A 304 -15.03 -2.70 23.52
CA GLU A 304 -13.73 -2.06 23.45
C GLU A 304 -13.48 -1.41 22.08
N ALA A 305 -13.87 -2.08 20.99
CA ALA A 305 -13.81 -1.54 19.64
C ALA A 305 -14.62 -0.23 19.52
N LEU A 306 -15.86 -0.21 20.04
CA LEU A 306 -16.70 1.00 20.07
C LEU A 306 -16.05 2.13 20.89
N THR A 307 -15.52 1.81 22.07
CA THR A 307 -14.88 2.79 22.95
C THR A 307 -13.62 3.38 22.31
N ARG A 308 -12.76 2.54 21.73
CA ARG A 308 -11.54 2.98 21.03
C ARG A 308 -11.87 3.82 19.79
N THR A 309 -12.92 3.44 19.07
CA THR A 309 -13.36 4.19 17.89
C THR A 309 -13.89 5.56 18.30
N ASP A 310 -14.69 5.66 19.38
CA ASP A 310 -15.13 6.94 19.94
C ASP A 310 -13.95 7.86 20.32
N GLU A 311 -12.92 7.29 20.94
CA GLU A 311 -11.74 8.04 21.40
C GLU A 311 -10.85 8.55 20.25
N ILE A 312 -10.64 7.73 19.21
CA ILE A 312 -9.62 7.98 18.17
C ILE A 312 -10.23 8.46 16.85
N ARG A 313 -11.37 7.87 16.46
CA ARG A 313 -12.05 8.10 15.16
C ARG A 313 -13.56 8.21 15.35
N PRO A 314 -14.06 9.21 16.11
CA PRO A 314 -15.49 9.39 16.35
C PRO A 314 -16.28 9.59 15.04
N ASP A 315 -15.63 10.04 13.97
CA ASP A 315 -16.19 10.16 12.63
C ASP A 315 -16.65 8.80 12.05
N LEU A 316 -16.05 7.68 12.45
CA LEU A 316 -16.53 6.35 12.06
C LEU A 316 -17.80 5.96 12.82
N ILE A 317 -17.93 6.37 14.10
CA ILE A 317 -19.16 6.17 14.87
C ILE A 317 -20.32 6.93 14.22
N GLU A 318 -20.08 8.16 13.75
CA GLU A 318 -21.08 8.99 13.04
C GLU A 318 -21.58 8.36 11.74
N GLN A 319 -20.83 7.42 11.17
CA GLN A 319 -21.16 6.73 9.91
C GLN A 319 -21.88 5.40 10.11
N LEU A 320 -21.95 4.88 11.35
CA LEU A 320 -22.61 3.60 11.62
C LEU A 320 -24.10 3.65 11.30
N ASP A 321 -24.63 2.60 10.69
CA ASP A 321 -26.09 2.46 10.55
C ASP A 321 -26.68 2.00 11.88
N CYS A 322 -27.42 2.90 12.55
CA CYS A 322 -28.09 2.57 13.79
C CYS A 322 -28.95 1.32 13.65
N LYS A 323 -29.59 1.01 12.51
CA LYS A 323 -30.45 -0.19 12.36
C LYS A 323 -29.70 -1.50 12.51
N SER A 324 -28.40 -1.50 12.19
CA SER A 324 -27.54 -2.67 12.30
C SER A 324 -26.98 -2.89 13.71
N LEU A 325 -27.11 -1.91 14.60
CA LEU A 325 -26.63 -1.99 15.98
C LEU A 325 -27.58 -2.79 16.86
N ASP A 326 -27.02 -3.78 17.56
CA ASP A 326 -27.74 -4.55 18.56
C ASP A 326 -28.05 -3.72 19.82
N LYS A 327 -28.79 -4.30 20.75
CA LYS A 327 -29.20 -3.62 21.99
C LYS A 327 -28.01 -3.24 22.89
N ALA A 328 -26.94 -4.05 22.88
CA ALA A 328 -25.76 -3.82 23.71
C ALA A 328 -24.88 -2.72 23.10
N ASP A 329 -24.66 -2.71 21.79
CA ASP A 329 -23.94 -1.67 21.06
C ASP A 329 -24.58 -0.30 21.30
N ARG A 330 -25.91 -0.20 21.17
CA ARG A 330 -26.65 1.02 21.47
C ARG A 330 -26.48 1.48 22.90
N LYS A 331 -26.52 0.55 23.86
CA LYS A 331 -26.34 0.86 25.28
C LYS A 331 -24.93 1.41 25.53
N THR A 332 -23.91 0.81 24.93
CA THR A 332 -22.51 1.25 25.05
C THR A 332 -22.33 2.63 24.44
N LEU A 333 -22.84 2.88 23.23
CA LEU A 333 -22.81 4.19 22.59
C LEU A 333 -23.54 5.27 23.39
N MET A 334 -24.73 4.97 23.94
CA MET A 334 -25.45 5.89 24.83
C MET A 334 -24.63 6.23 26.09
N ALA A 335 -23.94 5.24 26.67
CA ALA A 335 -23.07 5.47 27.82
C ALA A 335 -21.85 6.34 27.48
N LEU A 336 -21.37 6.27 26.23
CA LEU A 336 -20.32 7.13 25.65
C LEU A 336 -20.84 8.51 25.19
N GLY A 337 -22.11 8.83 25.44
CA GLY A 337 -22.70 10.14 25.12
C GLY A 337 -23.21 10.27 23.68
N TRP A 338 -23.52 9.17 23.00
CA TRP A 338 -24.10 9.19 21.66
C TRP A 338 -25.62 8.99 21.69
N GLU A 339 -26.34 9.80 20.92
CA GLU A 339 -27.72 9.54 20.55
C GLU A 339 -27.78 8.56 19.38
N VAL A 340 -28.55 7.48 19.54
CA VAL A 340 -28.71 6.39 18.53
C VAL A 340 -30.17 6.17 18.12
N SER A 341 -30.98 7.22 18.27
CA SER A 341 -32.41 7.26 17.86
C SER A 341 -32.56 7.61 16.37
N THR A 342 -31.57 8.30 15.80
CA THR A 342 -31.46 8.70 14.39
C THR A 342 -30.89 7.58 13.52
N PRO A 343 -30.95 7.68 12.17
CA PRO A 343 -30.36 6.68 11.28
C PRO A 343 -28.87 6.43 11.49
N HIS A 344 -28.12 7.45 11.88
CA HIS A 344 -26.72 7.34 12.29
C HIS A 344 -26.52 7.99 13.67
N PRO A 345 -25.53 7.55 14.48
CA PRO A 345 -25.25 8.13 15.78
C PRO A 345 -24.93 9.63 15.73
N ARG A 346 -25.31 10.37 16.77
CA ARG A 346 -24.96 11.79 16.95
C ARG A 346 -24.39 12.05 18.33
N LYS A 347 -23.25 12.74 18.43
CA LYS A 347 -22.65 13.06 19.73
C LYS A 347 -23.52 14.10 20.45
N LEU A 348 -23.93 13.80 21.68
CA LEU A 348 -24.61 14.76 22.54
C LEU A 348 -23.57 15.77 23.01
N ARG A 349 -23.83 17.06 22.73
CA ARG A 349 -22.95 18.18 23.12
C ARG A 349 -23.02 18.50 24.60
#